data_AF-A0A849RI60-F1
#
_entry.id   AF-A0A849RI60-F1
#
_cell.length_a   1.000
_cell.length_b   1.000
_cell.length_c   1.000
_cell.angle_alpha   90.00
_cell.angle_beta   90.00
_cell.angle_gamma   90.00
#
_symmetry.space_group_name_H-M   'P 1'
#
loop_
_entity.id
_entity.type
_entity.pdbx_description
1 polymer ?
#
loop_
_entity_poly.entity_id
_entity_poly.type
_entity_poly.pdbx_seq_one_letter_code
_entity_poly.pdbx_strand_id
1 'polypeptide(L)'
;LVETDMTIFFRQLAEVDLGKADLQNINIEALIAPLAAAYYVPEQLTPEYVSRLADWLRRYNQRILQDGVTQKIRRERMNRANPKYVLRNYMAQLAIDKAEQGDFAMIAELLELLRRPYDEQPGKAQYATKRPDWARQRAGCSMLSCSS
;
A
#
# COMPACT_ATOMS: atom_id res chain seq x y z
N LEU A 1 -7.38 16.40 -4.03
CA LEU A 1 -7.23 14.93 -4.15
C LEU A 1 -6.36 14.48 -2.99
N VAL A 2 -6.72 13.42 -2.25
CA VAL A 2 -5.91 12.90 -1.14
C VAL A 2 -4.79 12.03 -1.72
N GLU A 3 -3.53 12.41 -1.46
CA GLU A 3 -2.36 11.67 -1.94
C GLU A 3 -2.26 10.32 -1.22
N THR A 4 -2.47 9.24 -1.98
CA THR A 4 -2.63 7.87 -1.45
C THR A 4 -1.65 6.92 -2.13
N ASP A 5 -0.94 6.12 -1.34
CA ASP A 5 -0.14 5.00 -1.82
C ASP A 5 -1.04 3.80 -2.13
N MET A 6 -1.29 3.53 -3.42
CA MET A 6 -2.26 2.51 -3.82
C MET A 6 -1.83 1.08 -3.43
N THR A 7 -0.53 0.78 -3.49
CA THR A 7 -0.01 -0.55 -3.09
C THR A 7 -0.29 -0.79 -1.60
N ILE A 8 0.07 0.18 -0.75
CA ILE A 8 -0.18 0.07 0.69
C ILE A 8 -1.68 0.10 0.99
N PHE A 9 -2.45 0.95 0.32
CA PHE A 9 -3.90 1.03 0.52
C PHE A 9 -4.59 -0.32 0.30
N PHE A 10 -4.38 -0.97 -0.84
CA PHE A 10 -5.03 -2.25 -1.14
C PHE A 10 -4.50 -3.41 -0.29
N ARG A 11 -3.22 -3.34 0.14
CA ARG A 11 -2.67 -4.31 1.09
C ARG A 11 -3.29 -4.15 2.48
N GLN A 12 -3.47 -2.93 2.97
CA GLN A 12 -4.10 -2.64 4.25
C GLN A 12 -5.62 -2.87 4.22
N LEU A 13 -6.28 -2.66 3.08
CA LEU A 13 -7.71 -2.96 2.91
C LEU A 13 -8.04 -4.44 3.16
N ALA A 14 -7.07 -5.34 2.92
CA ALA A 14 -7.22 -6.76 3.23
C ALA A 14 -7.28 -7.02 4.75
N GLU A 15 -6.64 -6.18 5.56
CA GLU A 15 -6.59 -6.29 7.02
C GLU A 15 -7.80 -5.64 7.71
N VAL A 16 -8.54 -4.78 7.00
CA VAL A 16 -9.83 -4.28 7.52
C VAL A 16 -10.77 -5.47 7.69
N ASP A 17 -11.17 -5.74 8.93
CA ASP A 17 -12.06 -6.84 9.28
C ASP A 17 -13.50 -6.53 8.87
N LEU A 18 -13.79 -6.82 7.61
CA LEU A 18 -15.10 -6.72 6.98
C LEU A 18 -15.94 -8.00 7.16
N GLY A 19 -15.57 -8.86 8.12
CA GLY A 19 -16.38 -10.03 8.52
C GLY A 19 -17.29 -9.74 9.71
N LYS A 20 -17.10 -8.61 10.40
CA LYS A 20 -17.93 -8.24 11.56
C LYS A 20 -19.29 -7.73 11.07
N ALA A 21 -20.36 -8.36 11.55
CA ALA A 21 -21.74 -7.99 11.23
C ALA A 21 -22.07 -6.53 11.59
N ASP A 22 -21.29 -5.91 12.48
CA ASP A 22 -21.59 -4.60 13.05
C ASP A 22 -20.58 -3.50 12.71
N LEU A 23 -20.17 -3.42 11.44
CA LEU A 23 -19.37 -2.27 10.97
C LEU A 23 -20.15 -0.94 10.94
N GLN A 24 -21.47 -1.00 11.13
CA GLN A 24 -22.30 0.19 11.26
C GLN A 24 -22.04 0.90 12.60
N ASN A 25 -21.81 0.15 13.68
CA ASN A 25 -21.59 0.71 15.01
C ASN A 25 -20.11 0.94 15.37
N ILE A 26 -19.17 0.53 14.51
CA ILE A 26 -17.75 0.88 14.72
C ILE A 26 -17.56 2.37 14.47
N ASN A 27 -16.87 3.03 15.42
CA ASN A 27 -16.51 4.44 15.26
C ASN A 27 -15.63 4.65 14.01
N ILE A 28 -15.77 5.80 13.37
CA ILE A 28 -15.13 6.06 12.07
C ILE A 28 -13.61 5.98 12.17
N GLU A 29 -13.01 6.48 13.24
CA GLU A 29 -11.56 6.46 13.45
C GLU A 29 -10.99 5.03 13.45
N ALA A 30 -11.60 4.13 14.22
CA ALA A 30 -11.21 2.72 14.26
C ALA A 30 -11.46 2.01 12.92
N LEU A 31 -12.52 2.39 12.20
CA LEU A 31 -12.83 1.82 10.89
C LEU A 31 -11.76 2.16 9.84
N ILE A 32 -11.24 3.39 9.86
CA ILE A 32 -10.25 3.85 8.87
C ILE A 32 -8.80 3.64 9.32
N ALA A 33 -8.55 3.39 10.61
CA ALA A 33 -7.22 3.26 11.20
C ALA A 33 -6.26 2.33 10.42
N PRO A 34 -6.68 1.14 9.91
CA PRO A 34 -5.79 0.29 9.13
C PRO A 34 -5.26 0.96 7.85
N LEU A 35 -6.04 1.88 7.26
CA LEU A 35 -5.70 2.56 6.01
C LEU A 35 -4.78 3.78 6.22
N ALA A 36 -4.58 4.23 7.46
CA ALA A 36 -3.84 5.45 7.77
C ALA A 36 -2.42 5.48 7.16
N ALA A 37 -1.73 4.33 7.16
CA ALA A 37 -0.38 4.20 6.63
C ALA A 37 -0.27 4.46 5.11
N ALA A 38 -1.38 4.35 4.37
CA ALA A 38 -1.41 4.55 2.93
C ALA A 38 -1.41 6.04 2.53
N TYR A 39 -1.81 6.95 3.43
CA TYR A 39 -1.90 8.36 3.09
C TYR A 39 -0.56 9.07 3.28
N TYR A 40 -0.17 9.89 2.30
CA TYR A 40 1.09 10.64 2.37
C TYR A 40 0.98 11.87 3.27
N VAL A 41 -0.16 12.57 3.25
CA VAL A 41 -0.39 13.83 3.96
C VAL A 41 -1.65 13.69 4.80
N PRO A 42 -1.54 13.38 6.10
CA PRO A 42 -2.70 13.18 6.98
C PRO A 42 -3.65 14.38 7.03
N GLU A 43 -3.13 15.61 6.87
CA GLU A 43 -3.91 16.85 6.88
C GLU A 43 -4.90 16.94 5.71
N GLN A 44 -4.70 16.15 4.65
CA GLN A 44 -5.64 16.06 3.53
C GLN A 44 -6.88 15.20 3.86
N LEU A 45 -6.86 14.45 4.97
CA LEU A 45 -7.98 13.66 5.46
C LEU A 45 -9.00 14.55 6.17
N THR A 46 -9.69 15.40 5.40
CA THR A 46 -10.74 16.26 5.95
C THR A 46 -11.89 15.41 6.54
N PRO A 47 -12.67 15.94 7.48
CA PRO A 47 -13.84 15.23 8.03
C PRO A 47 -14.79 14.70 6.95
N GLU A 48 -15.00 15.45 5.87
CA GLU A 48 -15.85 15.04 4.75
C GLU A 48 -15.25 13.86 3.98
N TYR A 49 -13.93 13.85 3.75
CA TYR A 49 -13.26 12.72 3.11
C TYR A 49 -13.35 11.46 3.97
N VAL A 50 -13.04 11.60 5.26
CA VAL A 50 -13.09 10.52 6.25
C VAL A 50 -14.50 9.92 6.33
N SER A 51 -15.53 10.77 6.38
CA SER A 51 -16.93 10.34 6.36
C SER A 51 -17.29 9.57 5.07
N ARG A 52 -16.92 10.09 3.90
CA ARG A 52 -17.16 9.42 2.61
C ARG A 52 -16.44 8.08 2.50
N LEU A 53 -15.22 7.98 3.03
CA LEU A 53 -14.45 6.73 3.06
C LEU A 53 -15.13 5.70 3.97
N ALA A 54 -15.57 6.11 5.17
CA ALA A 54 -16.29 5.24 6.09
C ALA A 54 -17.58 4.70 5.47
N ASP A 55 -18.36 5.57 4.81
CA ASP A 55 -19.59 5.15 4.11
C ASP A 55 -19.30 4.18 2.97
N TRP A 56 -18.20 4.41 2.22
CA TRP A 56 -17.77 3.47 1.20
C TRP A 56 -17.36 2.12 1.80
N LEU A 57 -16.60 2.10 2.90
CA LEU A 57 -16.22 0.86 3.60
C LEU A 57 -17.44 0.10 4.10
N ARG A 58 -18.44 0.79 4.65
CA ARG A 58 -19.71 0.18 5.08
C ARG A 58 -20.47 -0.43 3.90
N ARG A 59 -20.57 0.28 2.77
CA ARG A 59 -21.20 -0.29 1.55
C ARG A 59 -20.42 -1.47 0.99
N TYR A 60 -19.08 -1.37 0.98
CA TYR A 60 -18.19 -2.44 0.54
C TYR A 60 -18.35 -3.69 1.43
N ASN A 61 -18.47 -3.51 2.74
CA ASN A 61 -18.79 -4.57 3.67
C ASN A 61 -20.11 -5.27 3.34
N GLN A 62 -21.18 -4.51 3.12
CA GLN A 62 -22.49 -5.08 2.77
C GLN A 62 -22.44 -5.90 1.49
N ARG A 63 -21.62 -5.49 0.51
CA ARG A 63 -21.37 -6.27 -0.70
C ARG A 63 -20.59 -7.55 -0.40
N ILE A 64 -19.55 -7.50 0.42
CA ILE A 64 -18.73 -8.69 0.78
C ILE A 64 -19.54 -9.73 1.54
N LEU A 65 -20.44 -9.32 2.44
CA LEU A 65 -21.29 -10.25 3.20
C LEU A 65 -22.12 -11.16 2.29
N GLN A 66 -22.45 -10.70 1.08
CA GLN A 66 -23.18 -11.49 0.07
C GLN A 66 -22.33 -12.61 -0.54
N ASP A 67 -20.99 -12.54 -0.46
CA ASP A 67 -20.08 -13.58 -0.98
C ASP A 67 -20.00 -14.80 -0.05
N GLY A 68 -20.46 -14.69 1.21
CA GLY A 68 -20.46 -15.79 2.18
C GLY A 68 -19.06 -16.32 2.56
N VAL A 69 -17.99 -15.55 2.30
CA VAL A 69 -16.60 -15.94 2.61
C VAL A 69 -16.14 -15.37 3.93
N THR A 70 -15.29 -16.12 4.63
CA THR A 70 -14.69 -15.64 5.89
C THR A 70 -13.65 -14.54 5.62
N GLN A 71 -13.43 -13.67 6.61
CA GLN A 71 -12.38 -12.64 6.55
C GLN A 71 -10.99 -13.24 6.25
N LYS A 72 -10.68 -14.43 6.79
CA LYS A 72 -9.42 -15.14 6.51
C LYS A 72 -9.27 -15.45 5.02
N ILE A 73 -10.30 -16.05 4.40
CA ILE A 73 -10.29 -16.39 2.97
C ILE A 73 -10.21 -15.13 2.11
N ARG A 74 -10.97 -14.09 2.46
CA ARG A 74 -10.93 -12.79 1.78
C ARG A 74 -9.51 -12.22 1.81
N ARG A 75 -8.89 -12.15 2.99
CA ARG A 75 -7.53 -11.63 3.15
C ARG A 75 -6.52 -12.42 2.31
N GLU A 76 -6.59 -13.75 2.32
CA GLU A 76 -5.72 -14.60 1.51
C GLU A 76 -5.89 -14.32 0.00
N ARG A 77 -7.13 -14.18 -0.48
CA ARG A 77 -7.41 -13.83 -1.88
C ARG A 77 -6.87 -12.45 -2.25
N MET A 78 -7.11 -11.45 -1.40
CA MET A 78 -6.62 -10.09 -1.62
C MET A 78 -5.09 -10.05 -1.62
N ASN A 79 -4.43 -10.73 -0.68
CA ASN A 79 -2.97 -10.73 -0.59
C ASN A 79 -2.28 -11.48 -1.74
N ARG A 80 -2.98 -12.40 -2.42
CA ARG A 80 -2.51 -13.03 -3.67
C ARG A 80 -2.63 -12.13 -4.89
N ALA A 81 -3.51 -11.14 -4.87
CA ALA A 81 -3.74 -10.22 -5.99
C ALA A 81 -3.11 -8.83 -5.77
N ASN A 82 -2.91 -8.43 -4.52
CA ASN A 82 -2.37 -7.14 -4.13
C ASN A 82 -0.91 -7.32 -3.68
N PRO A 83 0.07 -6.88 -4.47
CA PRO A 83 1.49 -7.07 -4.13
C PRO A 83 1.83 -6.31 -2.85
N LYS A 84 2.68 -6.91 -2.02
CA LYS A 84 3.31 -6.26 -0.87
C LYS A 84 4.51 -5.40 -1.30
N TYR A 85 5.24 -5.86 -2.31
CA TYR A 85 6.44 -5.23 -2.82
C TYR A 85 6.26 -4.81 -4.28
N VAL A 86 6.60 -3.56 -4.57
CA VAL A 86 6.63 -3.01 -5.94
C VAL A 86 7.96 -2.31 -6.15
N LEU A 87 8.49 -2.35 -7.38
CA LEU A 87 9.70 -1.61 -7.72
C LEU A 87 9.38 -0.13 -7.80
N ARG A 88 9.54 0.58 -6.69
CA ARG A 88 9.36 2.04 -6.64
C ARG A 88 10.57 2.71 -7.29
N ASN A 89 10.37 3.79 -8.04
CA ASN A 89 11.46 4.48 -8.75
C ASN A 89 12.64 4.85 -7.84
N TYR A 90 12.39 5.27 -6.60
CA TYR A 90 13.48 5.59 -5.67
C TYR A 90 14.34 4.38 -5.31
N MET A 91 13.76 3.18 -5.26
CA MET A 91 14.51 1.95 -5.02
C MET A 91 15.40 1.64 -6.21
N ALA A 92 14.87 1.80 -7.43
CA ALA A 92 15.65 1.65 -8.65
C ALA A 92 16.80 2.67 -8.69
N GLN A 93 16.55 3.94 -8.35
CA GLN A 93 17.59 4.97 -8.31
C GLN A 93 18.68 4.64 -7.28
N LEU A 94 18.32 4.22 -6.07
CA LEU A 94 19.31 3.81 -5.06
C LEU A 94 20.15 2.61 -5.53
N ALA A 95 19.55 1.67 -6.26
CA ALA A 95 20.27 0.55 -6.84
C ALA A 95 21.24 0.99 -7.96
N ILE A 96 20.82 1.93 -8.80
CA ILE A 96 21.66 2.54 -9.84
C ILE A 96 22.85 3.27 -9.21
N ASP A 97 22.62 4.13 -8.22
CA ASP A 97 23.67 4.90 -7.56
C ASP A 97 24.78 4.01 -6.97
N LYS A 98 24.39 2.87 -6.39
CA LYS A 98 25.32 1.89 -5.83
C LYS A 98 26.08 1.14 -6.94
N ALA A 99 25.38 0.76 -8.01
CA ALA A 99 25.98 0.07 -9.13
C ALA A 99 27.02 0.94 -9.86
N GLU A 100 26.78 2.26 -9.98
CA GLU A 100 27.76 3.22 -10.51
C GLU A 100 29.04 3.30 -9.66
N GLN A 101 28.97 2.94 -8.38
CA GLN A 101 30.11 2.82 -7.46
C GLN A 101 30.72 1.40 -7.45
N GLY A 102 30.22 0.50 -8.31
CA GLY A 102 30.65 -0.89 -8.40
C GLY A 102 29.95 -1.86 -7.44
N ASP A 103 28.97 -1.40 -6.65
CA ASP A 103 28.18 -2.26 -5.75
C ASP A 103 26.84 -2.67 -6.38
N PHE A 104 26.76 -3.92 -6.82
CA PHE A 104 25.56 -4.50 -7.44
C PHE A 104 24.66 -5.26 -6.44
N ALA A 105 24.99 -5.30 -5.14
CA ALA A 105 24.27 -6.12 -4.17
C ALA A 105 22.79 -5.73 -4.06
N MET A 106 22.48 -4.42 -4.15
CA MET A 106 21.11 -3.94 -4.08
C MET A 106 20.27 -4.36 -5.29
N ILE A 107 20.87 -4.47 -6.48
CA ILE A 107 20.16 -4.98 -7.68
C ILE A 107 19.78 -6.44 -7.46
N ALA A 108 20.72 -7.27 -7.01
CA ALA A 108 20.45 -8.67 -6.69
C ALA A 108 19.36 -8.80 -5.62
N GLU A 109 19.42 -7.98 -4.57
CA GLU A 109 18.42 -7.98 -3.50
C GLU A 109 17.02 -7.61 -3.98
N LEU A 110 16.89 -6.56 -4.82
CA LEU A 110 15.60 -6.15 -5.38
C LEU A 110 15.05 -7.20 -6.36
N LEU A 111 15.91 -7.85 -7.16
CA LEU A 111 15.50 -8.94 -8.04
C LEU A 111 14.93 -10.12 -7.26
N GLU A 112 15.59 -10.55 -6.18
CA GLU A 112 15.07 -11.63 -5.33
C GLU A 112 13.75 -11.25 -4.66
N LEU A 113 13.64 -10.02 -4.14
CA LEU A 113 12.42 -9.51 -3.53
C LEU A 113 11.23 -9.58 -4.50
N LEU A 114 11.45 -9.13 -5.74
CA LEU A 114 10.40 -8.99 -6.76
C LEU A 114 10.01 -10.30 -7.45
N ARG A 115 10.73 -11.40 -7.21
CA ARG A 115 10.28 -12.74 -7.64
C ARG A 115 9.05 -13.23 -6.87
N ARG A 116 8.84 -12.73 -5.64
CA ARG A 116 7.70 -13.11 -4.79
C ARG A 116 7.03 -11.88 -4.18
N PRO A 117 6.51 -10.95 -5.02
CA PRO A 117 6.11 -9.62 -4.56
C PRO A 117 4.83 -9.64 -3.73
N TYR A 118 4.05 -10.73 -3.78
CA TYR A 118 2.81 -10.92 -3.04
C TYR A 118 3.01 -11.55 -1.65
N ASP A 119 4.13 -12.25 -1.46
CA ASP A 119 4.43 -13.02 -0.26
C ASP A 119 4.88 -12.13 0.89
N GLU A 120 4.63 -12.59 2.10
CA GLU A 120 5.26 -12.04 3.30
C GLU A 120 6.72 -12.51 3.37
N GLN A 121 7.67 -11.57 3.35
CA GLN A 121 9.10 -11.87 3.38
C GLN A 121 9.74 -11.32 4.67
N PRO A 122 10.10 -12.19 5.64
CA PRO A 122 10.76 -11.76 6.88
C PRO A 122 12.02 -10.92 6.62
N GLY A 123 12.19 -9.82 7.36
CA GLY A 123 13.34 -8.93 7.20
C GLY A 123 13.32 -8.01 5.96
N LYS A 124 12.22 -7.98 5.20
CA LYS A 124 12.05 -7.13 4.00
C LYS A 124 11.02 -6.03 4.18
N ALA A 125 10.58 -5.74 5.40
CA ALA A 125 9.54 -4.75 5.69
C ALA A 125 9.89 -3.34 5.17
N GLN A 126 11.18 -2.98 5.12
CA GLN A 126 11.67 -1.72 4.58
C GLN A 126 11.27 -1.48 3.12
N TYR A 127 11.07 -2.54 2.33
CA TYR A 127 10.63 -2.44 0.93
C TYR A 127 9.11 -2.33 0.76
N ALA A 128 8.34 -2.48 1.84
CA ALA A 128 6.89 -2.32 1.84
C ALA A 128 6.46 -0.94 2.39
N THR A 129 7.36 0.04 2.40
CA THR A 129 7.11 1.38 2.92
C THR A 129 6.74 2.37 1.82
N LYS A 130 6.16 3.51 2.22
CA LYS A 130 5.92 4.65 1.31
C LYS A 130 7.24 5.14 0.75
N ARG A 131 7.18 5.82 -0.40
CA ARG A 131 8.34 6.57 -0.90
C ARG A 131 8.77 7.61 0.15
N PRO A 132 10.07 7.72 0.48
CA PRO A 132 10.56 8.73 1.40
C PRO A 132 10.48 10.13 0.80
N ASP A 133 10.36 11.16 1.64
CA ASP A 133 10.11 12.53 1.17
C ASP A 133 11.22 13.11 0.30
N TRP A 134 12.49 12.81 0.60
CA TRP A 134 13.63 13.25 -0.22
C TRP A 134 13.52 12.77 -1.68
N ALA A 135 12.89 11.62 -1.92
CA ALA A 135 12.75 11.06 -3.26
C ALA A 135 11.69 11.80 -4.10
N ARG A 136 10.92 12.73 -3.51
CA ARG A 136 9.96 13.58 -4.25
C ARG A 136 10.65 14.64 -5.10
N GLN A 137 11.85 15.07 -4.72
CA GLN A 137 12.57 16.17 -5.39
C GLN A 137 13.78 15.67 -6.19
N ARG A 138 14.05 14.36 -6.15
CA ARG A 138 15.20 13.76 -6.80
C ARG A 138 14.87 13.37 -8.25
N ALA A 139 15.71 13.82 -9.18
CA ALA A 139 15.68 13.37 -10.58
C ALA A 139 15.77 11.83 -10.65
N GLY A 140 15.00 11.21 -11.55
CA GLY A 140 14.90 9.75 -11.65
C GLY A 140 13.93 9.09 -10.67
N CYS A 141 13.51 9.78 -9.59
CA CYS A 141 12.55 9.24 -8.61
C CYS A 141 11.12 9.76 -8.80
N SER A 142 10.96 11.04 -9.14
CA SER A 142 9.67 11.73 -9.28
C SER A 142 9.50 12.46 -10.62
N MET A 143 10.62 12.86 -11.23
CA MET A 143 10.68 13.41 -12.58
C MET A 143 11.23 12.33 -13.51
N LEU A 144 10.33 11.63 -14.19
CA LEU A 144 10.69 10.87 -15.39
C LEU A 144 10.49 11.82 -16.57
N SER A 145 11.55 12.05 -17.34
CA SER A 145 11.44 12.71 -18.63
C SER A 145 10.51 11.87 -19.50
N CYS A 146 9.35 12.42 -19.88
CA CYS A 146 8.62 11.92 -21.03
C CYS A 146 9.42 12.34 -22.28
N SER A 147 10.30 11.47 -22.75
CA SER A 147 10.66 11.49 -24.16
C SER A 147 9.48 10.85 -24.92
N SER A 148 8.63 11.70 -25.49
CA SER A 148 7.61 11.32 -26.48
C SER A 148 8.24 10.98 -27.82
#